data_AF-A0A7R9QSJ0-F1
#
_entry.id   AF-A0A7R9QSJ0-F1
#
_cell.length_a   1.000
_cell.length_b   1.000
_cell.length_c   1.000
_cell.angle_alpha   90.00
_cell.angle_beta   90.00
_cell.angle_gamma   90.00
#
_symmetry.space_group_name_H-M   'P 1'
#
loop_
_entity.id
_entity.type
_entity.pdbx_description
1 polymer ?
#
loop_
_entity_poly.entity_id
_entity_poly.type
_entity_poly.pdbx_seq_one_letter_code
_entity_poly.pdbx_strand_id
1 'polypeptide(L)'
;MVLCVVSTPTETPPPGYMSEDGDNQDLNGTDNMDTSLISSPSPPLDVQPVTYTEPAFWCSISYYELNTRVGETFHASQPSLTVDGFTDPSSSERFCLGLLSNVNRNAIVEQTRRHIGRGVRLYYIGGEVFAECLSDS
;
A
#
# COMPACT_ATOMS: atom_id res chain seq x y z
N MET A 1 -12.39 19.08 -2.00
CA MET A 1 -12.22 17.77 -2.66
C MET A 1 -11.20 17.00 -1.88
N VAL A 2 -11.33 15.68 -1.82
CA VAL A 2 -10.39 14.84 -1.07
C VAL A 2 -10.00 13.66 -1.95
N LEU A 3 -8.69 13.38 -1.98
CA LEU A 3 -8.15 12.12 -2.48
C LEU A 3 -7.82 11.25 -1.27
N CYS A 4 -8.46 10.10 -1.18
CA CYS A 4 -8.10 9.08 -0.20
C CYS A 4 -7.15 8.10 -0.88
N VAL A 5 -5.90 8.04 -0.40
CA VAL A 5 -4.87 7.12 -0.87
C VAL A 5 -4.67 6.06 0.20
N VAL A 6 -4.86 4.79 -0.17
CA VAL A 6 -4.62 3.65 0.72
C VAL A 6 -3.48 2.83 0.12
N SER A 7 -2.35 2.82 0.81
CA SER A 7 -1.22 1.95 0.48
C SER A 7 -1.51 0.52 0.93
N THR A 8 -1.13 -0.47 0.11
CA THR A 8 -1.19 -1.87 0.53
C THR A 8 -0.11 -2.13 1.57
N PRO A 9 -0.42 -2.60 2.79
CA PRO A 9 0.60 -3.00 3.73
C PRO A 9 1.37 -4.20 3.15
N THR A 10 2.70 -4.16 3.19
CA THR A 10 3.51 -5.36 3.03
C THR A 10 3.26 -6.23 4.26
N GLU A 11 2.44 -7.26 4.14
CA GLU A 11 2.18 -8.18 5.25
C GLU A 11 3.51 -8.79 5.69
N THR A 12 4.02 -8.39 6.85
CA THR A 12 5.20 -9.01 7.45
C THR A 12 4.85 -10.44 7.83
N PRO A 13 5.71 -11.43 7.53
CA PRO A 13 5.46 -12.80 7.94
C PRO A 13 5.20 -12.87 9.46
N PRO A 14 4.40 -13.84 9.92
CA PRO A 14 4.03 -13.95 11.33
C PRO A 14 5.26 -13.95 12.25
N PRO A 15 5.14 -13.43 13.49
CA PRO A 15 6.23 -13.36 14.45
C PRO A 15 6.67 -14.78 14.84
N GLY A 16 7.67 -15.29 14.11
CA GLY A 16 8.24 -16.62 14.27
C GLY A 16 9.48 -16.85 13.42
N TYR A 17 9.76 -15.97 12.45
CA TYR A 17 11.03 -15.94 11.72
C TYR A 17 12.08 -15.19 12.57
N MET A 18 12.80 -15.93 13.42
CA MET A 18 14.15 -15.58 13.86
C MET A 18 15.10 -16.43 13.01
N SER A 19 15.83 -15.83 12.07
CA SER A 19 16.95 -16.53 11.43
C SER A 19 18.09 -16.62 12.43
N GLU A 20 18.24 -17.78 13.06
CA GLU A 20 19.50 -18.12 13.72
C GLU A 20 20.47 -18.61 12.66
N ASP A 21 21.11 -17.68 11.94
CA ASP A 21 22.31 -17.99 11.16
C ASP A 21 23.41 -17.02 11.60
N GLY A 22 24.41 -17.55 12.31
CA GLY A 22 25.52 -16.77 12.87
C GLY A 22 26.56 -17.60 13.64
N ASP A 23 27.23 -18.50 12.91
CA ASP A 23 28.59 -19.03 13.12
C ASP A 23 28.93 -20.04 14.24
N ASN A 24 29.45 -21.18 13.78
CA ASN A 24 30.24 -22.17 14.49
C ASN A 24 31.55 -21.58 15.02
N GLN A 25 31.91 -21.86 16.28
CA GLN A 25 33.30 -22.16 16.66
C GLN A 25 33.37 -22.97 17.97
N ASP A 26 34.17 -24.02 17.92
CA ASP A 26 34.38 -25.11 18.88
C ASP A 26 34.81 -24.69 20.28
N LEU A 27 34.39 -25.45 21.33
CA LEU A 27 35.24 -25.83 22.48
C LEU A 27 34.58 -26.91 23.38
N ASN A 28 35.14 -28.11 23.28
CA ASN A 28 35.25 -29.25 24.19
C ASN A 28 34.83 -29.08 25.68
N GLY A 29 34.02 -30.03 26.21
CA GLY A 29 33.87 -30.24 27.67
C GLY A 29 32.72 -31.17 28.10
N THR A 30 33.06 -32.38 28.55
CA THR A 30 32.23 -33.46 29.11
C THR A 30 31.45 -33.04 30.38
N ASP A 31 30.19 -33.47 30.53
CA ASP A 31 29.67 -34.25 31.67
C ASP A 31 28.13 -34.39 31.66
N ASN A 32 27.67 -35.59 32.04
CA ASN A 32 26.29 -36.07 32.07
C ASN A 32 25.38 -35.27 33.03
N MET A 33 24.12 -35.03 32.63
CA MET A 33 22.96 -35.27 33.50
C MET A 33 21.69 -35.51 32.67
N ASP A 34 21.11 -36.68 32.91
CA ASP A 34 19.73 -37.09 32.60
C ASP A 34 18.75 -36.03 33.13
N THR A 35 17.93 -35.49 32.24
CA THR A 35 16.70 -34.78 32.61
C THR A 35 15.59 -35.23 31.68
N SER A 36 15.25 -36.51 31.80
CA SER A 36 13.88 -36.95 31.54
C SER A 36 12.91 -36.14 32.41
N LEU A 37 11.76 -35.77 31.81
CA LEU A 37 10.55 -35.17 32.41
C LEU A 37 10.41 -33.64 32.42
N ILE A 38 10.06 -33.05 31.27
CA ILE A 38 8.84 -32.23 31.16
C ILE A 38 8.17 -32.49 29.80
N SER A 39 7.31 -33.51 29.77
CA SER A 39 6.34 -33.71 28.70
C SER A 39 5.24 -32.66 28.84
N SER A 40 5.41 -31.49 28.23
CA SER A 40 4.29 -30.58 27.97
C SER A 40 3.67 -30.95 26.62
N PRO A 41 2.38 -31.36 26.54
CA PRO A 41 1.70 -31.51 25.28
C PRO A 41 1.23 -30.13 24.84
N SER A 42 2.17 -29.25 24.46
CA SER A 42 1.80 -28.18 23.55
C SER A 42 1.42 -28.87 22.24
N PRO A 43 0.21 -28.68 21.69
CA PRO A 43 -0.05 -29.16 20.34
C PRO A 43 1.05 -28.57 19.45
N PRO A 44 1.63 -29.35 18.51
CA PRO A 44 2.48 -28.76 17.50
C PRO A 44 1.67 -27.62 16.90
N LEU A 45 2.15 -26.39 17.03
CA LEU A 45 1.62 -25.32 16.21
C LEU A 45 1.83 -25.82 14.79
N ASP A 46 0.75 -26.13 14.09
CA ASP A 46 0.78 -26.44 12.65
C ASP A 46 1.23 -25.16 11.96
N VAL A 47 2.54 -24.92 11.96
CA VAL A 47 3.18 -23.80 11.27
C VAL A 47 3.18 -24.17 9.81
N GLN A 48 2.08 -23.86 9.13
CA GLN A 48 2.07 -23.88 7.67
C GLN A 48 2.81 -22.66 7.13
N PRO A 49 3.67 -22.83 6.12
CA PRO A 49 4.25 -21.70 5.41
C PRO A 49 3.13 -20.87 4.77
N VAL A 50 3.06 -19.59 5.12
CA VAL A 50 2.16 -18.64 4.47
C VAL A 50 2.85 -18.17 3.20
N THR A 51 2.22 -18.42 2.05
CA THR A 51 2.72 -17.91 0.78
C THR A 51 2.47 -16.41 0.70
N TYR A 52 3.55 -15.62 0.80
CA TYR A 52 3.49 -14.20 0.47
C TYR A 52 3.50 -14.02 -1.05
N THR A 53 2.63 -13.15 -1.54
CA THR A 53 2.64 -12.69 -2.93
C THR A 53 2.66 -11.18 -2.94
N GLU A 54 3.55 -10.60 -3.73
CA GLU A 54 3.66 -9.16 -3.85
C GLU A 54 2.36 -8.57 -4.42
N PRO A 55 1.80 -7.51 -3.82
CA PRO A 55 0.57 -6.90 -4.30
C PRO A 55 0.68 -6.44 -5.75
N ALA A 56 -0.34 -6.71 -6.56
CA ALA A 56 -0.40 -6.23 -7.94
C ALA A 56 -0.48 -4.70 -8.05
N PHE A 57 -0.93 -4.03 -6.98
CA PHE A 57 -1.08 -2.58 -6.89
C PHE A 57 -0.53 -2.09 -5.55
N TRP A 58 0.28 -1.03 -5.57
CA TRP A 58 0.91 -0.49 -4.36
C TRP A 58 -0.02 0.49 -3.62
N CYS A 59 -0.98 1.11 -4.33
CA CYS A 59 -2.04 1.88 -3.71
C CYS A 59 -3.36 1.82 -4.46
N SER A 60 -4.42 2.18 -3.75
CA SER A 60 -5.73 2.49 -4.31
C SER A 60 -6.13 3.93 -3.99
N ILE A 61 -6.77 4.61 -4.94
CA ILE A 61 -7.13 6.02 -4.83
C ILE A 61 -8.64 6.18 -5.06
N SER A 62 -9.31 6.82 -4.10
CA SER A 62 -10.73 7.19 -4.21
C SER A 62 -10.89 8.71 -4.18
N TYR A 63 -11.66 9.25 -5.13
CA TYR A 63 -11.94 10.68 -5.23
C TYR A 63 -13.30 11.03 -4.61
N TYR A 64 -13.31 12.12 -3.85
CA TYR A 64 -14.50 12.63 -3.17
C TYR A 64 -14.79 14.09 -3.50
N GLU A 65 -16.06 14.35 -3.79
CA GLU A 65 -16.65 15.68 -3.82
C GLU A 65 -17.48 15.86 -2.55
N LEU A 66 -16.99 16.73 -1.66
CA LEU A 66 -17.53 16.88 -0.31
C LEU A 66 -17.52 15.53 0.42
N ASN A 67 -18.69 14.99 0.76
CA ASN A 67 -18.89 13.71 1.43
C ASN A 67 -19.27 12.56 0.48
N THR A 68 -19.33 12.82 -0.83
CA THR A 68 -19.78 11.83 -1.82
C THR A 68 -18.57 11.28 -2.57
N ARG A 69 -18.43 9.94 -2.61
CA ARG A 69 -17.45 9.27 -3.47
C ARG A 69 -17.90 9.39 -4.92
N VAL A 70 -17.00 9.82 -5.81
CA VAL A 70 -17.30 10.06 -7.22
C VAL A 70 -16.37 9.23 -8.10
N GLY A 71 -16.94 8.44 -8.99
CA GLY A 71 -16.20 7.54 -9.88
C GLY A 71 -15.77 6.23 -9.22
N GLU A 72 -15.00 5.43 -9.96
CA GLU A 72 -14.42 4.18 -9.49
C GLU A 72 -13.12 4.41 -8.71
N THR A 73 -12.68 3.40 -7.95
CA THR A 73 -11.36 3.43 -7.32
C THR A 73 -10.30 3.16 -8.36
N PHE A 74 -9.30 4.03 -8.44
CA PHE A 74 -8.12 3.83 -9.27
C PHE A 74 -7.12 2.94 -8.54
N HIS A 75 -6.58 1.93 -9.22
CA HIS A 75 -5.61 1.00 -8.64
C HIS A 75 -4.27 1.17 -9.36
N ALA A 76 -3.23 1.53 -8.60
CA ALA A 76 -1.94 1.90 -9.14
C ALA A 76 -0.95 0.73 -9.12
N SER A 77 -0.55 0.26 -10.29
CA SER A 77 0.49 -0.77 -10.43
C SER A 77 1.85 -0.18 -10.80
N GLN A 78 1.86 0.96 -11.50
CA GLN A 78 3.10 1.62 -11.92
C GLN A 78 3.71 2.43 -10.78
N PRO A 79 5.04 2.48 -10.64
CA PRO A 79 5.72 3.19 -9.54
C PRO A 79 5.45 4.70 -9.49
N SER A 80 4.89 5.28 -10.56
CA SER A 80 4.52 6.69 -10.66
C SER A 80 3.15 6.79 -11.31
N LEU A 81 2.29 7.65 -10.76
CA LEU A 81 1.01 8.03 -11.38
C LEU A 81 0.74 9.52 -11.21
N THR A 82 -0.12 10.07 -12.05
CA THR A 82 -0.60 11.46 -11.94
C THR A 82 -2.10 11.48 -11.69
N VAL A 83 -2.56 12.26 -10.73
CA VAL A 83 -3.98 12.59 -10.53
C VAL A 83 -4.21 14.02 -10.96
N ASP A 84 -4.98 14.25 -12.02
CA ASP A 84 -5.14 15.55 -12.65
C ASP A 84 -6.61 15.94 -12.90
N GLY A 85 -6.84 17.20 -13.25
CA GLY A 85 -8.16 17.74 -13.56
C GLY A 85 -8.56 17.63 -15.04
N PHE A 86 -7.73 17.00 -15.87
CA PHE A 86 -7.94 16.90 -17.32
C PHE A 86 -8.90 15.77 -17.69
N THR A 87 -9.13 15.60 -18.99
CA THR A 87 -10.14 14.69 -19.53
C THR A 87 -9.59 13.67 -20.51
N ASP A 88 -8.33 13.28 -20.36
CA ASP A 88 -7.66 12.38 -21.28
C ASP A 88 -7.53 10.96 -20.68
N PRO A 89 -8.40 10.00 -21.06
CA PRO A 89 -8.44 8.67 -20.45
C PRO A 89 -7.32 7.73 -20.92
N SER A 90 -6.36 8.21 -21.72
CA SER A 90 -5.47 7.35 -22.52
C SER A 90 -4.32 6.68 -21.76
N SER A 91 -4.22 6.78 -20.43
CA SER A 91 -3.09 6.19 -19.68
C SER A 91 -3.49 5.52 -18.37
N SER A 92 -2.97 4.31 -18.17
CA SER A 92 -3.04 3.56 -16.89
C SER A 92 -2.24 4.21 -15.76
N GLU A 93 -1.46 5.25 -16.04
CA GLU A 93 -0.68 6.03 -15.07
C GLU A 93 -1.35 7.38 -14.75
N ARG A 94 -2.54 7.65 -15.31
CA ARG A 94 -3.23 8.92 -15.13
C ARG A 94 -4.65 8.73 -14.61
N PHE A 95 -4.92 9.22 -13.42
CA PHE A 95 -6.26 9.32 -12.87
C PHE A 95 -6.85 10.70 -13.17
N CYS A 96 -7.56 10.78 -14.30
CA CYS A 96 -8.17 12.02 -14.79
C CYS A 96 -9.51 12.30 -14.11
N LEU A 97 -9.50 13.20 -13.12
CA LEU A 97 -10.71 13.55 -12.37
C LEU A 97 -11.71 14.30 -13.24
N GLY A 98 -11.27 14.99 -14.29
CA GLY A 98 -12.09 15.84 -15.16
C GLY A 98 -13.26 15.12 -15.84
N LEU A 99 -13.10 13.82 -16.14
CA LEU A 99 -14.11 12.97 -16.80
C LEU A 99 -15.21 12.47 -15.86
N LEU A 100 -14.99 12.56 -14.55
CA LEU A 100 -15.91 11.98 -13.57
C LEU A 100 -17.18 12.82 -13.47
N SER A 101 -18.32 12.18 -13.74
CA SER A 101 -19.65 12.77 -13.62
C SER A 101 -20.17 12.68 -12.19
N ASN A 102 -20.84 13.73 -11.73
CA ASN A 102 -21.57 13.75 -10.47
C ASN A 102 -22.82 14.64 -10.62
N VAL A 103 -24.01 14.03 -10.52
CA VAL A 103 -25.29 14.77 -10.68
C VAL A 103 -25.57 15.74 -9.54
N ASN A 104 -24.94 15.53 -8.38
CA ASN A 104 -25.10 16.39 -7.20
C ASN A 104 -24.03 17.49 -7.13
N ARG A 105 -23.29 17.73 -8.22
CA ARG A 105 -22.22 18.71 -8.25
C ARG A 105 -22.79 20.13 -8.18
N ASN A 106 -22.26 20.93 -7.27
CA ASN A 106 -22.64 22.33 -7.10
C ASN A 106 -21.59 23.28 -7.71
N ALA A 107 -21.95 24.56 -7.88
CA ALA A 107 -21.11 25.56 -8.52
C ALA A 107 -19.74 25.77 -7.85
N ILE A 108 -19.68 25.65 -6.51
CA ILE A 108 -18.41 25.76 -5.77
C ILE A 108 -17.50 24.59 -6.14
N VAL A 109 -18.02 23.36 -6.15
CA VAL A 109 -17.27 22.16 -6.55
C VAL A 109 -16.83 22.28 -8.00
N GLU A 110 -17.69 22.70 -8.93
CA GLU A 110 -17.29 22.93 -10.32
C GLU A 110 -16.13 23.93 -10.44
N GLN A 111 -16.21 25.05 -9.71
CA GLN A 111 -15.18 26.06 -9.72
C GLN A 111 -13.86 25.52 -9.16
N THR A 112 -13.89 24.79 -8.04
CA THR A 112 -12.69 24.16 -7.49
C THR A 112 -12.08 23.14 -8.46
N ARG A 113 -12.89 22.39 -9.23
CA ARG A 113 -12.36 21.41 -10.21
C ARG A 113 -11.52 22.06 -11.29
N ARG A 114 -11.88 23.28 -11.70
CA ARG A 114 -11.13 24.07 -12.71
C ARG A 114 -9.72 24.41 -12.25
N HIS A 115 -9.48 24.43 -10.94
CA HIS A 115 -8.18 24.76 -10.34
C HIS A 115 -7.30 23.53 -10.08
N ILE A 116 -7.79 22.30 -10.32
CA ILE A 116 -6.96 21.10 -10.15
C ILE A 116 -5.81 21.11 -11.17
N GLY A 117 -6.10 21.49 -12.43
CA GLY A 117 -5.10 21.57 -13.49
C GLY A 117 -4.28 20.29 -13.62
N ARG A 118 -2.95 20.42 -13.52
CA ARG A 118 -1.99 19.28 -13.57
C ARG A 118 -2.00 18.42 -12.31
N GLY A 119 -2.62 18.89 -11.22
CA GLY A 119 -2.88 18.14 -10.01
C GLY A 119 -1.61 17.71 -9.27
N VAL A 120 -1.50 16.41 -8.96
CA VAL A 120 -0.44 15.85 -8.13
C VAL A 120 0.13 14.60 -8.79
N ARG A 121 1.46 14.43 -8.70
CA ARG A 121 2.14 13.20 -9.07
C ARG A 121 2.52 12.44 -7.82
N LEU A 122 2.15 11.16 -7.76
CA LEU A 122 2.51 10.27 -6.67
C LEU A 122 3.54 9.27 -7.18
N TYR A 123 4.58 9.01 -6.39
CA TYR A 123 5.59 8.01 -6.73
C TYR A 123 5.98 7.17 -5.51
N TYR A 124 6.16 5.88 -5.76
CA TYR A 124 6.52 4.87 -4.79
C TYR A 124 7.95 4.40 -5.05
N ILE A 125 8.85 4.67 -4.11
CA ILE A 125 10.27 4.33 -4.22
C ILE A 125 10.74 3.83 -2.86
N GLY A 126 11.32 2.62 -2.83
CA GLY A 126 11.97 2.09 -1.62
C GLY A 126 11.05 1.89 -0.41
N GLY A 127 9.75 1.62 -0.62
CA GLY A 127 8.77 1.49 0.47
C GLY A 127 8.12 2.80 0.90
N GLU A 128 8.56 3.93 0.35
CA GLU A 128 8.05 5.26 0.67
C GLU A 128 7.19 5.82 -0.45
N VAL A 129 6.17 6.60 -0.08
CA VAL A 129 5.29 7.30 -1.01
C VAL A 129 5.57 8.79 -0.93
N PHE A 130 5.80 9.40 -2.09
CA PHE A 130 6.03 10.82 -2.23
C PHE A 130 4.93 11.47 -3.07
N ALA A 131 4.73 12.77 -2.84
CA ALA A 131 3.79 13.58 -3.59
C ALA A 131 4.49 14.83 -4.13
N GLU A 132 4.41 15.04 -5.44
CA GLU A 132 4.86 16.25 -6.12
C GLU A 132 3.64 17.06 -6.56
N CYS A 133 3.50 18.27 -6.04
CA CYS A 133 2.45 19.19 -6.49
C CYS A 133 2.81 19.73 -7.87
N LEU A 134 1.98 19.44 -8.87
CA LEU A 134 2.11 19.95 -10.24
C LEU A 134 1.13 21.07 -10.55
N SER A 135 0.13 21.26 -9.69
CA SER A 135 -0.89 22.28 -9.75
C SER A 135 -0.32 23.67 -9.49
N ASP A 136 -0.92 24.70 -10.09
CA ASP A 136 -0.61 26.11 -9.85
C ASP A 136 -1.41 26.70 -8.68
N SER A 137 -2.24 25.88 -8.01
CA SER A 137 -3.09 26.24 -6.87
C SER A 137 -2.65 25.60 -5.56
#